data_AF-A0A087SW17-F1
#
_entry.id   AF-A0A087SW17-F1
#
_cell.length_a   1.000
_cell.length_b   1.000
_cell.length_c   1.000
_cell.angle_alpha   90.00
_cell.angle_beta   90.00
_cell.angle_gamma   90.00
#
_symmetry.space_group_name_H-M   'P 1'
#
loop_
_entity.id
_entity.type
_entity.pdbx_description
1 polymer ?
#
loop_
_entity_poly.entity_id
_entity_poly.type
_entity_poly.pdbx_seq_one_letter_code
_entity_poly.pdbx_strand_id
1 'polypeptide(L)'
;MDCMDSLNLNFNELQLMRLEYRPPLAIDIGPAQEDLQKFHSQLLLGAEGPQAGNRPTYYQVPLLSSQTESCSFCRVLYKSSAMSPPQLPGAQRLYLPHADLNGHWMSLRCEVHPYGLFLIRIFIFSSKDSSWQFRHLYYRDAKCQNPMFILSAKGSYKVGKPSDIILDAVEYEFHVSESFLTPEDMQFVNNLIGLRSCGSSSNWKINQMVNITAFGGCKELGITVPSTEKDLVRFEGREPDFTFLYLGEASEDHRRPTSFQPALMRCTSLNVADDDDFLLNYNHLR
;
A
#
# COMPACT_ATOMS: atom_id res chain seq x y z
N MET A 1 11.17 16.84 36.62
CA MET A 1 10.01 16.97 35.73
C MET A 1 10.53 16.55 34.37
N ASP A 2 10.16 15.35 33.93
CA ASP A 2 10.71 14.76 32.72
C ASP A 2 9.92 15.30 31.52
N CYS A 3 10.53 16.15 30.70
CA CYS A 3 9.85 16.77 29.56
C CYS A 3 9.35 15.74 28.54
N MET A 4 9.93 14.53 28.54
CA MET A 4 9.54 13.45 27.65
C MET A 4 8.14 12.89 27.98
N ASP A 5 7.77 12.82 29.26
CA ASP A 5 6.46 12.32 29.70
C ASP A 5 5.32 13.24 29.25
N SER A 6 5.56 14.57 29.26
CA SER A 6 4.59 15.57 28.80
C SER A 6 4.41 15.62 27.27
N LEU A 7 5.37 15.11 26.51
CA LEU A 7 5.31 15.03 25.05
C LEU A 7 4.92 13.63 24.54
N ASN A 8 4.76 12.67 25.46
CA ASN A 8 4.48 11.26 25.16
C ASN A 8 5.44 10.65 24.11
N LEU A 9 6.70 11.10 24.12
CA LEU A 9 7.71 10.65 23.16
C LEU A 9 8.17 9.25 23.56
N ASN A 10 7.97 8.28 22.68
CA ASN A 10 8.43 6.92 22.84
C ASN A 10 9.31 6.51 21.65
N PHE A 11 10.24 5.57 21.86
CA PHE A 11 11.15 5.06 20.83
C PHE A 11 10.82 3.61 20.46
N ASN A 12 9.54 3.24 20.48
CA ASN A 12 9.11 1.87 20.20
C ASN A 12 9.51 1.43 18.78
N GLU A 13 9.64 2.37 17.85
CA GLU A 13 10.15 2.13 16.48
C GLU A 13 11.53 1.42 16.47
N LEU A 14 12.37 1.64 17.48
CA LEU A 14 13.71 1.04 17.57
C LEU A 14 13.67 -0.42 18.04
N GLN A 15 12.52 -0.93 18.50
CA GLN A 15 12.37 -2.32 18.93
C GLN A 15 12.26 -3.30 17.75
N LEU A 16 12.08 -2.78 16.53
CA LEU A 16 12.03 -3.54 15.29
C LEU A 16 12.81 -2.75 14.22
N MET A 17 14.03 -3.19 13.90
CA MET A 17 14.88 -2.51 12.92
C MET A 17 15.43 -3.49 11.91
N ARG A 18 15.57 -3.02 10.67
CA ARG A 18 16.22 -3.78 9.60
C ARG A 18 17.02 -2.84 8.71
N LEU A 19 18.25 -3.24 8.41
CA LEU A 19 19.07 -2.58 7.40
C LEU A 19 19.02 -3.40 6.11
N GLU A 20 18.70 -2.74 5.01
CA GLU A 20 18.69 -3.35 3.68
C GLU A 20 19.64 -2.62 2.74
N TYR A 21 20.25 -3.39 1.85
CA TYR A 21 21.06 -2.87 0.74
C TYR A 21 20.31 -3.23 -0.53
N ARG A 22 19.74 -2.22 -1.18
CA ARG A 22 18.89 -2.41 -2.36
C ARG A 22 19.48 -1.60 -3.51
N PRO A 23 19.39 -2.10 -4.76
CA PRO A 23 19.55 -1.19 -5.89
C PRO A 23 18.50 -0.07 -5.79
N PRO A 24 18.73 1.10 -6.39
CA PRO A 24 17.71 2.13 -6.49
C PRO A 24 16.48 1.53 -7.17
N LEU A 25 15.29 2.12 -6.96
CA LEU A 25 14.14 1.79 -7.79
C LEU A 25 14.50 2.18 -9.23
N ALA A 26 15.03 1.23 -10.00
CA ALA A 26 15.25 1.37 -11.42
C ALA A 26 13.86 1.31 -12.04
N ILE A 27 13.32 2.47 -12.38
CA ILE A 27 12.24 2.51 -13.33
C ILE A 27 12.95 2.41 -14.68
N ASP A 28 12.84 1.26 -15.34
CA ASP A 28 13.53 0.96 -16.60
C ASP A 28 13.09 1.96 -17.68
N ILE A 29 13.88 3.02 -17.84
CA ILE A 29 13.77 3.95 -18.97
C ILE A 29 15.04 3.75 -19.81
N GLY A 30 15.03 2.73 -20.67
CA GLY A 30 16.03 2.57 -21.73
C GLY A 30 17.04 1.43 -21.54
N PRO A 31 17.85 1.14 -22.58
CA PRO A 31 18.71 -0.04 -22.62
C PRO A 31 19.76 0.04 -21.52
N ALA A 32 19.89 -1.05 -20.77
CA ALA A 32 20.82 -1.25 -19.67
C ALA A 32 22.25 -0.81 -20.08
N GLN A 33 22.59 0.44 -19.73
CA GLN A 33 23.97 0.83 -19.62
C GLN A 33 24.49 0.13 -18.36
N GLU A 34 25.63 -0.55 -18.47
CA GLU A 34 26.34 -1.23 -17.38
C GLU A 34 26.85 -0.21 -16.32
N ASP A 35 25.98 0.63 -15.80
CA ASP A 35 26.25 1.43 -14.64
C ASP A 35 26.26 0.48 -13.44
N LEU A 36 27.43 0.35 -12.82
CA LEU A 36 27.65 -0.25 -11.51
C LEU A 36 26.39 -0.06 -10.65
N GLN A 37 25.62 -1.12 -10.41
CA GLN A 37 24.38 -1.04 -9.61
C GLN A 37 24.75 -0.45 -8.23
N LYS A 38 24.54 0.87 -8.07
CA LYS A 38 24.87 1.57 -6.84
C LYS A 38 23.83 1.21 -5.80
N PHE A 39 24.17 0.32 -4.88
CA PHE A 39 23.28 -0.04 -3.79
C PHE A 39 23.10 1.13 -2.82
N HIS A 40 21.86 1.40 -2.44
CA HIS A 40 21.52 2.35 -1.38
C HIS A 40 21.22 1.59 -0.10
N SER A 41 21.71 2.11 1.02
CA SER A 41 21.34 1.62 2.35
C SER A 41 20.02 2.21 2.79
N GLN A 42 19.06 1.34 3.09
CA GLN A 42 17.74 1.66 3.59
C GLN A 42 17.59 1.16 5.02
N LEU A 43 17.28 2.06 5.95
CA LEU A 43 16.98 1.73 7.34
C LEU A 43 15.46 1.69 7.52
N LEU A 44 14.95 0.52 7.88
CA LEU A 44 13.56 0.30 8.24
C LEU A 44 13.44 0.28 9.76
N LEU A 45 12.52 1.07 10.30
CA LEU A 45 12.16 1.10 11.72
C LEU A 45 10.74 0.58 11.89
N GLY A 46 10.39 0.17 13.10
CA GLY A 46 9.06 -0.33 13.43
C GLY A 46 8.03 0.79 13.33
N ALA A 47 6.92 0.56 12.63
CA ALA A 47 5.80 1.47 12.66
C ALA A 47 5.08 1.35 14.01
N GLU A 48 4.73 2.49 14.61
CA GLU A 48 3.93 2.51 15.82
C GLU A 48 2.55 1.91 15.55
N GLY A 49 2.17 0.93 16.36
CA GLY A 49 0.83 0.34 16.28
C GLY A 49 -0.23 1.27 16.86
N PRO A 50 -1.52 0.92 16.68
CA PRO A 50 -2.66 1.72 17.15
C PRO A 50 -2.71 1.90 18.68
N GLN A 51 -1.99 1.07 19.44
CA GLN A 51 -1.86 1.21 20.89
C GLN A 51 -0.45 1.62 21.29
N ALA A 52 -0.35 2.78 21.93
CA ALA A 52 0.88 3.29 22.51
C ALA A 52 1.49 2.27 23.48
N GLY A 53 2.76 1.92 23.27
CA GLY A 53 3.50 0.98 24.12
C GLY A 53 3.56 -0.46 23.61
N ASN A 54 2.79 -0.83 22.58
CA ASN A 54 2.92 -2.15 21.97
C ASN A 54 4.15 -2.23 21.05
N ARG A 55 4.78 -3.42 21.04
CA ARG A 55 5.92 -3.70 20.17
C ARG A 55 5.48 -3.62 18.69
N PRO A 56 6.20 -2.89 17.82
CA PRO A 56 5.92 -2.84 16.40
C PRO A 56 5.90 -4.22 15.74
N THR A 57 4.96 -4.44 14.82
CA THR A 57 4.81 -5.71 14.08
C THR A 57 5.07 -5.58 12.58
N TYR A 58 5.35 -4.37 12.10
CA TYR A 58 5.68 -4.04 10.72
C TYR A 58 6.59 -2.82 10.64
N TYR A 59 7.14 -2.55 9.47
CA TYR A 59 8.09 -1.46 9.24
C TYR A 59 7.41 -0.23 8.64
N GLN A 60 7.90 0.95 8.99
CA GLN A 60 7.59 2.20 8.31
C GLN A 60 8.25 2.29 6.93
N VAL A 61 7.95 3.35 6.17
CA VAL A 61 8.65 3.67 4.92
C VAL A 61 10.16 3.83 5.18
N PRO A 62 11.04 3.16 4.41
CA PRO A 62 12.47 3.14 4.72
C PRO A 62 13.10 4.53 4.65
N LEU A 63 13.97 4.81 5.62
CA LEU A 63 14.87 5.96 5.60
C LEU A 63 16.06 5.66 4.69
N LEU A 64 16.44 6.62 3.84
CA LEU A 64 17.66 6.54 3.04
C LEU A 64 18.85 7.05 3.84
N SER A 65 19.97 6.33 3.78
CA SER A 65 21.23 6.80 4.37
C SER A 65 21.66 8.12 3.75
N SER A 66 22.02 9.09 4.58
CA SER A 66 22.55 10.39 4.12
C SER A 66 23.90 10.28 3.41
N GLN A 67 24.62 9.18 3.63
CA GLN A 67 25.90 8.85 3.01
C GLN A 67 25.74 8.19 1.63
N THR A 68 24.50 7.99 1.18
CA THR A 68 24.21 7.42 -0.15
C THR A 68 24.73 8.35 -1.23
N GLU A 69 25.65 7.85 -2.07
CA GLU A 69 26.13 8.57 -3.24
C GLU A 69 24.95 8.93 -4.17
N SER A 70 24.96 10.12 -4.75
CA SER A 70 23.90 10.64 -5.63
C SER A 70 22.55 10.98 -4.97
N CYS A 71 22.46 11.08 -3.64
CA CYS A 71 21.26 11.65 -2.98
C CYS A 71 21.28 13.20 -2.96
N SER A 72 20.76 13.83 -4.02
CA SER A 72 20.72 15.30 -4.17
C SER A 72 20.01 16.03 -3.01
N PHE A 73 19.02 15.39 -2.39
CA PHE A 73 18.25 15.95 -1.28
C PHE A 73 18.88 15.74 0.10
N CYS A 74 19.63 14.65 0.31
CA CYS A 74 20.18 14.30 1.62
C CYS A 74 21.11 15.40 2.18
N ARG A 75 21.91 16.02 1.31
CA ARG A 75 22.79 17.15 1.68
C ARG A 75 22.00 18.41 2.05
N VAL A 76 20.86 18.66 1.39
CA VAL A 76 19.98 19.81 1.71
C VAL A 76 19.34 19.59 3.07
N LEU A 77 18.83 18.38 3.32
CA LEU A 77 18.24 18.00 4.61
C LEU A 77 19.26 18.04 5.75
N TYR A 78 20.48 17.54 5.53
CA TYR A 78 21.52 17.54 6.57
C TYR A 78 21.92 18.96 7.00
N LYS A 79 21.80 19.95 6.11
CA LYS A 79 22.17 21.35 6.40
C LYS A 79 21.00 22.21 6.88
N SER A 80 19.78 21.68 6.89
CA SER A 80 18.61 22.46 7.27
C SER A 80 18.46 22.56 8.79
N SER A 81 17.65 23.52 9.21
CA SER A 81 17.28 23.72 10.62
C SER A 81 15.85 24.24 10.72
N ALA A 82 15.29 24.30 11.93
CA ALA A 82 13.96 24.89 12.14
C ALA A 82 13.85 26.35 11.62
N MET A 83 14.94 27.12 11.72
CA MET A 83 15.00 28.52 11.27
C MET A 83 15.38 28.66 9.80
N SER A 84 15.93 27.59 9.18
CA SER A 84 16.22 27.54 7.75
C SER A 84 15.76 26.18 7.20
N PRO A 85 14.43 26.04 6.97
CA PRO A 85 13.85 24.78 6.49
C PRO A 85 14.41 24.39 5.11
N PRO A 86 14.53 23.08 4.83
CA PRO A 86 15.12 22.61 3.58
C PRO A 86 14.27 23.02 2.38
N GLN A 87 14.91 23.63 1.37
CA GLN A 87 14.29 23.90 0.08
C GLN A 87 14.65 22.76 -0.88
N LEU A 88 13.73 21.81 -1.07
CA LEU A 88 14.01 20.59 -1.84
C LEU A 88 13.91 20.86 -3.36
N PRO A 89 14.99 20.69 -4.14
CA PRO A 89 14.98 20.94 -5.59
C PRO A 89 14.14 19.88 -6.33
N GLY A 90 13.08 20.27 -7.04
CA GLY A 90 12.10 19.31 -7.58
C GLY A 90 10.92 19.04 -6.64
N ALA A 91 10.78 19.84 -5.57
CA ALA A 91 9.50 20.01 -4.87
C ALA A 91 8.41 20.69 -5.74
N GLN A 92 8.66 20.91 -7.03
CA GLN A 92 7.61 20.86 -8.06
C GLN A 92 7.07 19.41 -8.17
N ARG A 93 6.64 18.86 -7.03
CA ARG A 93 5.63 17.81 -7.04
C ARG A 93 4.45 18.51 -7.66
N LEU A 94 4.13 18.14 -8.90
CA LEU A 94 2.91 18.64 -9.51
C LEU A 94 1.79 18.08 -8.65
N TYR A 95 1.27 18.94 -7.77
CA TYR A 95 0.07 18.62 -7.03
C TYR A 95 -1.03 18.53 -8.08
N LEU A 96 -1.68 17.37 -8.13
CA LEU A 96 -2.80 17.12 -9.02
C LEU A 96 -4.06 17.00 -8.17
N PRO A 97 -4.65 18.13 -7.71
CA PRO A 97 -5.87 18.14 -6.90
C PRO A 97 -7.04 17.39 -7.53
N HIS A 98 -6.98 17.21 -8.85
CA HIS A 98 -8.04 16.68 -9.69
C HIS A 98 -7.54 15.57 -10.62
N ALA A 99 -6.45 14.87 -10.25
CA ALA A 99 -6.07 13.67 -10.99
C ALA A 99 -7.18 12.62 -10.89
N ASP A 100 -7.51 12.01 -12.02
CA ASP A 100 -8.48 10.92 -12.11
C ASP A 100 -7.82 9.63 -11.56
N LEU A 101 -8.55 8.91 -10.71
CA LEU A 101 -8.14 7.58 -10.26
C LEU A 101 -8.04 6.59 -11.42
N ASN A 102 -8.71 6.87 -12.54
CA ASN A 102 -8.78 5.97 -13.69
C ASN A 102 -7.43 5.37 -14.11
N GLY A 103 -7.41 4.05 -14.28
CA GLY A 103 -6.23 3.29 -14.67
C GLY A 103 -5.76 2.29 -13.61
N HIS A 104 -4.55 1.77 -13.81
CA HIS A 104 -3.96 0.71 -13.02
C HIS A 104 -2.89 1.27 -12.08
N TRP A 105 -2.98 0.90 -10.80
CA TRP A 105 -2.08 1.32 -9.74
C TRP A 105 -1.51 0.11 -9.05
N MET A 106 -0.21 0.09 -8.85
CA MET A 106 0.48 -1.06 -8.28
C MET A 106 1.50 -0.65 -7.23
N SER A 107 1.73 -1.52 -6.25
CA SER A 107 2.84 -1.36 -5.32
C SER A 107 4.16 -1.25 -6.06
N LEU A 108 5.00 -0.31 -5.63
CA LEU A 108 6.36 -0.12 -6.13
C LEU A 108 7.31 -1.27 -5.79
N ARG A 109 6.95 -2.07 -4.78
CA ARG A 109 7.77 -3.13 -4.19
C ARG A 109 6.90 -4.06 -3.37
N CYS A 110 7.48 -5.16 -2.92
CA CYS A 110 6.91 -5.99 -1.85
C CYS A 110 6.78 -5.14 -0.56
N GLU A 111 5.55 -4.86 -0.17
CA GLU A 111 5.21 -4.04 1.01
C GLU A 111 5.22 -4.91 2.27
N VAL A 112 5.54 -4.31 3.41
CA VAL A 112 5.44 -4.98 4.72
C VAL A 112 4.06 -4.69 5.28
N HIS A 113 3.41 -5.72 5.80
CA HIS A 113 2.10 -5.64 6.44
C HIS A 113 2.23 -6.02 7.92
N PRO A 114 1.33 -5.53 8.80
CA PRO A 114 1.20 -6.02 10.16
C PRO A 114 1.27 -7.55 10.28
N TYR A 115 1.78 -8.00 11.42
CA TYR A 115 1.92 -9.41 11.80
C TYR A 115 2.92 -10.23 10.95
N GLY A 116 3.95 -9.57 10.41
CA GLY A 116 5.02 -10.24 9.67
C GLY A 116 4.60 -10.76 8.29
N LEU A 117 3.52 -10.21 7.75
CA LEU A 117 3.07 -10.50 6.39
C LEU A 117 3.71 -9.51 5.40
N PHE A 118 3.72 -9.89 4.15
CA PHE A 118 4.14 -9.03 3.05
C PHE A 118 3.07 -9.03 1.97
N LEU A 119 2.93 -7.93 1.24
CA LEU A 119 1.96 -7.89 0.15
C LEU A 119 2.38 -7.07 -1.06
N ILE A 120 1.73 -7.36 -2.18
CA ILE A 120 1.67 -6.49 -3.36
C ILE A 120 0.21 -6.08 -3.54
N ARG A 121 -0.03 -4.78 -3.65
CA ARG A 121 -1.35 -4.19 -3.90
C ARG A 121 -1.47 -3.81 -5.36
N ILE A 122 -2.62 -4.14 -5.93
CA ILE A 122 -3.00 -3.78 -7.29
C ILE A 122 -4.41 -3.20 -7.22
N PHE A 123 -4.59 -1.99 -7.72
CA PHE A 123 -5.88 -1.33 -7.86
C PHE A 123 -6.15 -0.99 -9.32
N ILE A 124 -7.40 -1.12 -9.72
CA ILE A 124 -7.91 -0.72 -11.01
C ILE A 124 -9.12 0.15 -10.75
N PHE A 125 -9.11 1.37 -11.27
CA PHE A 125 -10.24 2.27 -11.20
C PHE A 125 -10.72 2.59 -12.62
N SER A 126 -12.03 2.69 -12.77
CA SER A 126 -12.68 3.18 -13.98
C SER A 126 -13.50 4.42 -13.65
N SER A 127 -13.27 5.51 -14.37
CA SER A 127 -14.08 6.73 -14.23
C SER A 127 -15.37 6.70 -15.05
N LYS A 128 -15.51 5.77 -16.00
CA LYS A 128 -16.72 5.64 -16.85
C LYS A 128 -17.97 5.30 -16.03
N ASP A 129 -17.82 4.42 -15.04
CA ASP A 129 -18.87 3.86 -14.21
C ASP A 129 -18.60 4.07 -12.70
N SER A 130 -17.54 4.80 -12.36
CA SER A 130 -17.07 4.99 -10.97
C SER A 130 -16.86 3.64 -10.25
N SER A 131 -16.38 2.64 -10.98
CA SER A 131 -16.09 1.32 -10.43
C SER A 131 -14.62 1.17 -10.08
N TRP A 132 -14.37 0.28 -9.14
CA TRP A 132 -13.01 -0.06 -8.74
C TRP A 132 -12.91 -1.51 -8.35
N GLN A 133 -11.67 -1.97 -8.37
CA GLN A 133 -11.28 -3.35 -8.29
C GLN A 133 -9.91 -3.40 -7.63
N PHE A 134 -9.70 -4.32 -6.69
CA PHE A 134 -8.39 -4.53 -6.08
C PHE A 134 -8.00 -5.99 -5.98
N ARG A 135 -6.69 -6.23 -5.98
CA ARG A 135 -6.04 -7.48 -5.61
C ARG A 135 -4.88 -7.21 -4.67
N HIS A 136 -4.95 -7.81 -3.49
CA HIS A 136 -3.84 -7.88 -2.56
C HIS A 136 -3.28 -9.30 -2.58
N LEU A 137 -2.04 -9.43 -3.03
CA LEU A 137 -1.30 -10.69 -3.04
C LEU A 137 -0.49 -10.77 -1.76
N TYR A 138 -0.79 -11.70 -0.87
CA TYR A 138 -0.11 -11.86 0.41
C TYR A 138 0.97 -12.94 0.34
N TYR A 139 2.10 -12.68 0.99
CA TYR A 139 3.30 -13.50 0.98
C TYR A 139 3.87 -13.67 2.39
N ARG A 140 4.63 -14.76 2.58
CA ARG A 140 5.35 -15.06 3.84
C ARG A 140 6.67 -14.33 4.00
N ASP A 141 7.24 -13.85 2.91
CA ASP A 141 8.60 -13.34 2.90
C ASP A 141 8.73 -11.98 2.22
N ALA A 142 9.75 -11.24 2.64
CA ALA A 142 10.03 -9.87 2.21
C ALA A 142 10.44 -9.72 0.73
N LYS A 143 10.65 -10.83 0.02
CA LYS A 143 10.93 -10.83 -1.42
C LYS A 143 9.67 -11.15 -2.23
N CYS A 144 8.53 -11.40 -1.57
CA CYS A 144 7.28 -11.81 -2.20
C CYS A 144 7.46 -13.04 -3.10
N GLN A 145 8.19 -14.06 -2.61
CA GLN A 145 8.48 -15.29 -3.37
C GLN A 145 7.63 -16.50 -2.93
N ASN A 146 7.12 -16.48 -1.70
CA ASN A 146 6.30 -17.53 -1.12
C ASN A 146 4.86 -17.02 -0.94
N PRO A 147 3.98 -17.19 -1.94
CA PRO A 147 2.60 -16.73 -1.87
C PRO A 147 1.81 -17.48 -0.80
N MET A 148 0.85 -16.80 -0.19
CA MET A 148 -0.04 -17.36 0.83
C MET A 148 -1.50 -17.38 0.36
N PHE A 149 -2.01 -16.22 -0.03
CA PHE A 149 -3.37 -16.05 -0.52
C PHE A 149 -3.52 -14.74 -1.26
N ILE A 150 -4.59 -14.67 -2.06
CA ILE A 150 -5.02 -13.47 -2.78
C ILE A 150 -6.35 -13.06 -2.21
N LEU A 151 -6.44 -11.79 -1.81
CA LEU A 151 -7.70 -11.12 -1.50
C LEU A 151 -8.06 -10.20 -2.66
N SER A 152 -9.25 -10.40 -3.22
CA SER A 152 -9.79 -9.52 -4.26
C SER A 152 -11.11 -8.93 -3.80
N ALA A 153 -11.40 -7.70 -4.23
CA ALA A 153 -12.75 -7.17 -4.13
C ALA A 153 -13.03 -6.17 -5.26
N LYS A 154 -14.31 -5.89 -5.45
CA LYS A 154 -14.80 -4.89 -6.39
C LYS A 154 -15.98 -4.13 -5.83
N GLY A 155 -16.23 -2.97 -6.41
CA GLY A 155 -17.41 -2.18 -6.13
C GLY A 155 -17.35 -0.82 -6.81
N SER A 156 -17.88 0.19 -6.14
CA SER A 156 -17.96 1.56 -6.67
C SER A 156 -17.35 2.57 -5.71
N TYR A 157 -16.98 3.73 -6.23
CA TYR A 157 -16.43 4.81 -5.43
C TYR A 157 -17.18 6.11 -5.67
N LYS A 158 -17.12 6.99 -4.68
CA LYS A 158 -17.63 8.36 -4.77
C LYS A 158 -16.54 9.33 -4.35
N VAL A 159 -16.36 10.36 -5.19
CA VAL A 159 -15.46 11.47 -4.91
C VAL A 159 -16.17 12.44 -3.96
N GLY A 160 -15.50 12.79 -2.87
CA GLY A 160 -15.96 13.76 -1.90
C GLY A 160 -15.33 15.14 -2.09
N LYS A 161 -15.30 15.91 -0.99
CA LYS A 161 -14.67 17.24 -0.94
C LYS A 161 -13.16 17.15 -0.72
N PRO A 162 -12.40 18.23 -0.99
CA PRO A 162 -11.05 18.39 -0.46
C PRO A 162 -11.03 18.22 1.07
N SER A 163 -9.95 17.64 1.60
CA SER A 163 -9.79 17.41 3.04
C SER A 163 -9.52 18.69 3.80
N ASP A 164 -10.20 18.85 4.94
CA ASP A 164 -9.96 19.96 5.86
C ASP A 164 -8.75 19.71 6.79
N ILE A 165 -8.25 18.46 6.87
CA ILE A 165 -7.19 18.05 7.80
C ILE A 165 -5.84 17.97 7.10
N ILE A 166 -5.79 17.28 5.96
CA ILE A 166 -4.56 17.13 5.17
C ILE A 166 -4.69 17.95 3.91
N LEU A 167 -3.92 19.04 3.86
CA LEU A 167 -3.78 19.83 2.65
C LEU A 167 -3.38 18.93 1.48
N ASP A 168 -3.95 19.22 0.31
CA ASP A 168 -3.69 18.50 -0.94
C ASP A 168 -4.26 17.08 -1.03
N ALA A 169 -5.19 16.70 -0.14
CA ALA A 169 -5.89 15.43 -0.20
C ALA A 169 -7.40 15.61 -0.44
N VAL A 170 -8.04 14.57 -0.98
CA VAL A 170 -9.47 14.55 -1.30
C VAL A 170 -10.13 13.39 -0.57
N GLU A 171 -11.30 13.61 0.01
CA GLU A 171 -12.08 12.57 0.66
C GLU A 171 -12.74 11.64 -0.38
N TYR A 172 -12.69 10.34 -0.15
CA TYR A 172 -13.39 9.34 -0.97
C TYR A 172 -14.26 8.43 -0.10
N GLU A 173 -15.26 7.82 -0.73
CA GLU A 173 -16.01 6.69 -0.19
C GLU A 173 -15.89 5.51 -1.16
N PHE A 174 -15.32 4.40 -0.69
CA PHE A 174 -15.20 3.16 -1.45
C PHE A 174 -16.26 2.17 -0.97
N HIS A 175 -17.26 1.92 -1.81
CA HIS A 175 -18.27 0.90 -1.57
C HIS A 175 -17.75 -0.45 -2.05
N VAL A 176 -17.64 -1.42 -1.14
CA VAL A 176 -17.28 -2.81 -1.47
C VAL A 176 -18.58 -3.60 -1.68
N SER A 177 -18.77 -4.13 -2.89
CA SER A 177 -19.97 -4.90 -3.23
C SER A 177 -19.72 -6.41 -3.26
N GLU A 178 -18.54 -6.82 -3.72
CA GLU A 178 -18.17 -8.24 -3.83
C GLU A 178 -16.72 -8.44 -3.39
N SER A 179 -16.45 -9.56 -2.72
CA SER A 179 -15.10 -9.98 -2.36
C SER A 179 -14.88 -11.47 -2.58
N PHE A 180 -13.63 -11.81 -2.88
CA PHE A 180 -13.17 -13.14 -3.23
C PHE A 180 -11.87 -13.45 -2.49
N LEU A 181 -11.72 -14.72 -2.11
CA LEU A 181 -10.52 -15.22 -1.46
C LEU A 181 -9.96 -16.41 -2.25
N THR A 182 -8.66 -16.38 -2.53
CA THR A 182 -7.96 -17.48 -3.22
C THR A 182 -6.77 -17.93 -2.39
N PRO A 183 -6.82 -19.09 -1.74
CA PRO A 183 -5.66 -19.66 -1.05
C PRO A 183 -4.58 -20.05 -2.05
N GLU A 184 -3.32 -19.71 -1.80
CA GLU A 184 -2.17 -20.11 -2.63
C GLU A 184 -1.24 -21.11 -1.92
N ASP A 185 -1.53 -21.44 -0.65
CA ASP A 185 -0.74 -22.40 0.11
C ASP A 185 -1.60 -23.29 1.03
N MET A 186 -1.09 -24.48 1.33
CA MET A 186 -1.84 -25.48 2.11
C MET A 186 -2.02 -25.12 3.59
N GLN A 187 -1.06 -24.42 4.21
CA GLN A 187 -1.19 -23.99 5.60
C GLN A 187 -2.28 -22.94 5.74
N PHE A 188 -2.40 -22.01 4.79
CA PHE A 188 -3.52 -21.05 4.79
C PHE A 188 -4.85 -21.75 4.55
N VAL A 189 -4.92 -22.71 3.61
CA VAL A 189 -6.11 -23.58 3.44
C VAL A 189 -6.52 -24.22 4.77
N ASN A 190 -5.58 -24.82 5.49
CA ASN A 190 -5.86 -25.46 6.78
C ASN A 190 -6.36 -24.47 7.82
N ASN A 191 -5.85 -23.23 7.83
CA ASN A 191 -6.29 -22.17 8.73
C ASN A 191 -7.70 -21.65 8.41
N LEU A 192 -8.15 -21.77 7.15
CA LEU A 192 -9.51 -21.41 6.75
C LEU A 192 -10.54 -22.47 7.16
N ILE A 193 -10.13 -23.72 7.34
CA ILE A 193 -11.02 -24.80 7.75
C ILE A 193 -11.52 -24.52 9.17
N GLY A 194 -12.84 -24.39 9.32
CA GLY A 194 -13.50 -24.13 10.60
C GLY A 194 -13.78 -22.67 10.89
N LEU A 195 -13.30 -21.73 10.07
CA LEU A 195 -13.74 -20.34 10.13
C LEU A 195 -15.20 -20.24 9.69
N ARG A 196 -15.98 -19.44 10.41
CA ARG A 196 -17.44 -19.39 10.21
C ARG A 196 -17.85 -18.36 9.19
N SER A 197 -17.15 -17.23 9.15
CA SER A 197 -17.58 -16.10 8.33
C SER A 197 -16.90 -16.05 6.96
N CYS A 198 -15.82 -16.81 6.75
CA CYS A 198 -15.05 -16.80 5.51
C CYS A 198 -15.59 -17.75 4.42
N GLY A 199 -16.71 -18.42 4.68
CA GLY A 199 -17.26 -19.48 3.83
C GLY A 199 -17.86 -20.62 4.64
N SER A 200 -18.93 -21.26 4.16
CA SER A 200 -19.51 -22.42 4.87
C SER A 200 -18.71 -23.68 4.57
N SER A 201 -17.83 -24.14 5.46
CA SER A 201 -17.17 -25.46 5.40
C SER A 201 -16.69 -25.86 3.99
N SER A 202 -16.30 -24.88 3.18
CA SER A 202 -15.99 -25.09 1.78
C SER A 202 -14.76 -25.97 1.73
N ASN A 203 -14.74 -26.96 0.82
CA ASN A 203 -13.55 -27.73 0.50
C ASN A 203 -12.52 -26.79 -0.12
N TRP A 204 -11.89 -25.96 0.70
CA TRP A 204 -10.88 -25.01 0.30
C TRP A 204 -9.78 -25.76 -0.43
N LYS A 205 -9.42 -25.25 -1.60
CA LYS A 205 -8.35 -25.80 -2.41
C LYS A 205 -7.40 -24.68 -2.78
N ILE A 206 -6.14 -25.05 -2.90
CA ILE A 206 -5.09 -24.16 -3.39
C ILE A 206 -5.43 -23.73 -4.82
N ASN A 207 -5.21 -22.45 -5.11
CA ASN A 207 -5.51 -21.77 -6.38
C ASN A 207 -6.99 -21.77 -6.76
N GLN A 208 -7.91 -22.09 -5.85
CA GLN A 208 -9.34 -21.99 -6.10
C GLN A 208 -9.91 -20.73 -5.47
N MET A 209 -10.37 -19.81 -6.33
CA MET A 209 -11.06 -18.61 -5.91
C MET A 209 -12.46 -18.93 -5.39
N VAL A 210 -12.81 -18.38 -4.23
CA VAL A 210 -14.12 -18.53 -3.61
C VAL A 210 -14.74 -17.14 -3.41
N ASN A 211 -15.99 -16.98 -3.82
CA ASN A 211 -16.76 -15.77 -3.54
C ASN A 211 -17.23 -15.79 -2.08
N ILE A 212 -16.68 -14.88 -1.27
CA ILE A 212 -16.98 -14.78 0.17
C ILE A 212 -18.12 -13.80 0.47
N THR A 213 -18.65 -13.11 -0.55
CA THR A 213 -19.73 -12.13 -0.43
C THR A 213 -20.99 -12.72 0.18
N ALA A 214 -21.38 -13.94 -0.23
CA ALA A 214 -22.58 -14.61 0.27
C ALA A 214 -22.54 -14.91 1.78
N PHE A 215 -21.35 -14.89 2.38
CA PHE A 215 -21.12 -15.15 3.81
C PHE A 215 -20.95 -13.85 4.61
N GLY A 216 -21.15 -12.69 3.98
CA GLY A 216 -20.94 -11.38 4.60
C GLY A 216 -19.48 -10.93 4.65
N GLY A 217 -18.59 -11.58 3.87
CA GLY A 217 -17.15 -11.31 3.86
C GLY A 217 -16.34 -12.42 4.56
N CYS A 218 -15.36 -12.03 5.36
CA CYS A 218 -14.50 -12.89 6.16
C CYS A 218 -13.94 -12.05 7.33
N LYS A 219 -14.72 -11.97 8.41
CA LYS A 219 -14.45 -11.14 9.59
C LYS A 219 -13.16 -11.48 10.30
N GLU A 220 -12.76 -12.75 10.31
CA GLU A 220 -11.50 -13.19 10.89
C GLU A 220 -10.28 -12.62 10.14
N LEU A 221 -10.45 -12.22 8.88
CA LEU A 221 -9.46 -11.48 8.09
C LEU A 221 -9.76 -9.97 8.01
N GLY A 222 -10.72 -9.47 8.80
CA GLY A 222 -11.13 -8.06 8.79
C GLY A 222 -11.98 -7.64 7.58
N ILE A 223 -12.47 -8.60 6.78
CA ILE A 223 -13.23 -8.32 5.57
C ILE A 223 -14.72 -8.37 5.88
N THR A 224 -15.44 -7.29 5.62
CA THR A 224 -16.91 -7.26 5.72
C THR A 224 -17.49 -6.81 4.40
N VAL A 225 -18.51 -7.52 3.91
CA VAL A 225 -19.19 -7.21 2.64
C VAL A 225 -20.70 -7.38 2.80
N PRO A 226 -21.53 -6.45 2.29
CA PRO A 226 -21.15 -5.16 1.72
C PRO A 226 -20.61 -4.21 2.81
N SER A 227 -19.73 -3.30 2.42
CA SER A 227 -19.17 -2.27 3.32
C SER A 227 -18.91 -0.96 2.58
N THR A 228 -18.65 0.09 3.33
CA THR A 228 -18.27 1.40 2.78
C THR A 228 -17.12 1.96 3.59
N GLU A 229 -15.97 2.05 2.95
CA GLU A 229 -14.75 2.56 3.55
C GLU A 229 -14.58 4.04 3.21
N LYS A 230 -14.44 4.86 4.25
CA LYS A 230 -14.20 6.29 4.12
C LYS A 230 -12.70 6.53 4.09
N ASP A 231 -12.20 7.02 2.96
CA ASP A 231 -10.77 7.10 2.71
C ASP A 231 -10.32 8.53 2.36
N LEU A 232 -9.02 8.72 2.33
CA LEU A 232 -8.33 9.94 1.97
C LEU A 232 -7.37 9.64 0.81
N VAL A 233 -7.55 10.34 -0.31
CA VAL A 233 -6.79 10.11 -1.53
C VAL A 233 -5.91 11.31 -1.82
N ARG A 234 -4.65 11.05 -2.16
CA ARG A 234 -3.69 12.08 -2.59
C ARG A 234 -2.88 11.61 -3.78
N PHE A 235 -2.66 12.52 -4.73
CA PHE A 235 -1.82 12.29 -5.90
C PHE A 235 -0.52 13.09 -5.80
N GLU A 236 0.56 12.50 -6.33
CA GLU A 236 1.85 13.17 -6.48
C GLU A 236 2.42 12.88 -7.88
N GLY A 237 2.60 13.92 -8.69
CA GLY A 237 3.31 13.83 -9.96
C GLY A 237 4.82 14.03 -9.79
N ARG A 238 5.61 13.27 -10.55
CA ARG A 238 7.07 13.39 -10.65
C ARG A 238 7.54 13.29 -12.09
N GLU A 239 8.35 14.24 -12.52
CA GLU A 239 8.98 14.27 -13.83
C GLU A 239 9.85 13.01 -14.12
N PRO A 240 9.89 12.50 -15.36
CA PRO A 240 9.20 13.04 -16.53
C PRO A 240 7.75 12.56 -16.72
N ASP A 241 7.20 11.59 -15.97
CA ASP A 241 5.80 11.12 -16.18
C ASP A 241 5.24 10.18 -15.07
N PHE A 242 5.85 10.13 -13.88
CA PHE A 242 5.38 9.24 -12.83
C PHE A 242 4.26 9.88 -12.02
N THR A 243 3.13 9.17 -11.90
CA THR A 243 2.07 9.54 -10.95
C THR A 243 2.02 8.52 -9.84
N PHE A 244 2.04 9.02 -8.61
CA PHE A 244 1.88 8.22 -7.40
C PHE A 244 0.51 8.48 -6.77
N LEU A 245 -0.13 7.42 -6.30
CA LEU A 245 -1.38 7.42 -5.57
C LEU A 245 -1.12 7.01 -4.13
N TYR A 246 -1.60 7.82 -3.20
CA TYR A 246 -1.62 7.55 -1.78
C TYR A 246 -3.07 7.36 -1.33
N LEU A 247 -3.33 6.21 -0.71
CA LEU A 247 -4.60 5.89 -0.02
C LEU A 247 -4.38 6.01 1.49
N GLY A 248 -5.44 6.26 2.23
CA GLY A 248 -5.39 6.45 3.66
C GLY A 248 -5.07 5.16 4.42
N GLU A 249 -4.30 5.27 5.48
CA GLU A 249 -4.02 4.15 6.39
C GLU A 249 -5.21 3.95 7.34
N ALA A 250 -5.82 2.78 7.29
CA ALA A 250 -6.99 2.46 8.11
C ALA A 250 -6.64 2.50 9.61
N SER A 251 -7.52 3.11 10.41
CA SER A 251 -7.44 3.09 11.87
C SER A 251 -8.45 2.11 12.45
N GLU A 252 -8.14 1.47 13.59
CA GLU A 252 -9.03 0.52 14.29
C GLU A 252 -10.41 1.11 14.63
N ASP A 253 -10.51 2.43 14.81
CA ASP A 253 -11.76 3.11 15.14
C ASP A 253 -12.70 3.28 13.94
N HIS A 254 -12.37 2.75 12.75
CA HIS A 254 -13.10 2.95 11.49
C HIS A 254 -13.37 4.44 11.16
N ARG A 255 -12.57 5.32 11.75
CA ARG A 255 -12.57 6.75 11.45
C ARG A 255 -11.84 6.97 10.12
N ARG A 256 -12.17 8.08 9.48
CA ARG A 256 -11.47 8.48 8.25
C ARG A 256 -9.96 8.59 8.54
N PRO A 257 -9.10 7.98 7.70
CA PRO A 257 -7.65 8.05 7.85
C PRO A 257 -7.10 9.47 7.92
N THR A 258 -6.03 9.65 8.71
CA THR A 258 -5.27 10.90 8.83
C THR A 258 -3.78 10.71 8.48
N SER A 259 -3.45 9.58 7.88
CA SER A 259 -2.12 9.22 7.37
C SER A 259 -2.31 8.40 6.10
N PHE A 260 -1.24 8.19 5.34
CA PHE A 260 -1.29 7.44 4.09
C PHE A 260 -0.48 6.16 4.16
N GLN A 261 -0.96 5.14 3.45
CA GLN A 261 -0.23 3.93 3.13
C GLN A 261 0.94 4.22 2.18
N PRO A 262 1.86 3.26 1.96
CA PRO A 262 2.87 3.38 0.92
C PRO A 262 2.28 3.76 -0.44
N ALA A 263 3.04 4.50 -1.24
CA ALA A 263 2.59 4.95 -2.56
C ALA A 263 2.37 3.77 -3.52
N LEU A 264 1.31 3.86 -4.31
CA LEU A 264 1.10 3.08 -5.52
C LEU A 264 1.58 3.89 -6.72
N MET A 265 2.13 3.25 -7.75
CA MET A 265 2.49 3.91 -9.01
C MET A 265 1.46 3.63 -10.09
N ARG A 266 1.18 4.63 -10.93
CA ARG A 266 0.36 4.45 -12.13
C ARG A 266 1.17 3.73 -13.19
N CYS A 267 0.65 2.62 -13.71
CA CYS A 267 1.24 1.92 -14.84
C CYS A 267 0.68 2.47 -16.16
N THR A 268 1.54 2.94 -17.06
CA THR A 268 1.19 3.35 -18.42
C THR A 268 1.51 2.22 -19.40
N SER A 269 0.48 1.68 -20.07
CA SER A 269 0.52 0.72 -21.19
C SER A 269 0.76 -0.77 -20.88
N LEU A 270 -0.26 -1.60 -21.15
CA LEU A 270 -0.38 -2.35 -22.42
C LEU A 270 -1.81 -2.14 -22.94
N ASN A 271 -2.03 -2.27 -24.25
CA ASN A 271 -3.37 -2.39 -24.85
C ASN A 271 -4.11 -3.62 -24.32
N VAL A 272 -4.45 -3.62 -23.03
CA VAL A 272 -5.43 -4.51 -22.45
C VAL A 272 -6.73 -3.80 -22.72
N ALA A 273 -7.50 -4.35 -23.66
CA ALA A 273 -8.83 -3.86 -23.96
C ALA A 273 -9.57 -3.54 -22.66
N ASP A 274 -10.44 -2.54 -22.72
CA ASP A 274 -11.50 -2.20 -21.76
C ASP A 274 -12.44 -3.40 -21.44
N ASP A 275 -12.00 -4.64 -21.60
CA ASP A 275 -12.78 -5.86 -21.42
C ASP A 275 -12.86 -6.23 -19.95
N ASP A 276 -14.10 -6.45 -19.55
CA ASP A 276 -14.57 -6.81 -18.23
C ASP A 276 -13.73 -7.95 -17.61
N ASP A 277 -13.49 -7.83 -16.30
CA ASP A 277 -13.09 -8.92 -15.42
C ASP A 277 -11.61 -9.37 -15.44
N PHE A 278 -10.68 -8.44 -15.74
CA PHE A 278 -9.23 -8.67 -15.65
C PHE A 278 -8.78 -9.32 -14.31
N LEU A 279 -9.46 -9.04 -13.18
CA LEU A 279 -9.09 -9.61 -11.88
C LEU A 279 -9.54 -11.07 -11.67
N LEU A 280 -10.56 -11.57 -12.37
CA LEU A 280 -11.01 -12.98 -12.25
C LEU A 280 -10.29 -13.90 -13.24
N ASN A 281 -9.51 -13.35 -14.17
CA ASN A 281 -8.74 -14.14 -15.12
C ASN A 281 -7.34 -14.45 -14.55
N TYR A 282 -7.23 -15.62 -13.90
CA TYR A 282 -6.08 -16.11 -13.12
C TYR A 282 -4.73 -16.10 -13.88
N ASN A 283 -4.75 -16.00 -15.21
CA ASN A 283 -3.62 -16.29 -16.08
C ASN A 283 -2.82 -15.07 -16.56
N HIS A 284 -3.20 -13.83 -16.23
CA HIS A 284 -2.56 -12.64 -16.84
C HIS A 284 -1.37 -12.06 -16.06
N LEU A 285 -0.98 -12.63 -14.91
CA LEU A 285 0.14 -12.12 -14.09
C LEU A 285 1.06 -13.22 -13.52
N ARG A 286 1.16 -14.37 -14.19
CA ARG A 286 2.20 -15.39 -13.91
C ARG A 286 3.09 -15.60 -15.13
#